data_AF-A0A5J6Q2N7-F1
#
_entry.id   AF-A0A5J6Q2N7-F1
#
_cell.length_a   1.000
_cell.length_b   1.000
_cell.length_c   1.000
_cell.angle_alpha   90.00
_cell.angle_beta   90.00
_cell.angle_gamma   90.00
#
_symmetry.space_group_name_H-M   'P 1'
#
loop_
_entity.id
_entity.type
_entity.pdbx_description
1 polymer ?
#
loop_
_entity_poly.entity_id
_entity_poly.type
_entity_poly.pdbx_seq_one_letter_code
_entity_poly.pdbx_strand_id
1 'polypeptide(L)'
;MSITGPDGVDAAIAAGIDLDGTPIPPAMLSLYREVMALEGARTRSGVTKSMRNRIVRSGAKHLDQATLDQRLRDAGWDGLKAKEIAFFYG
;
A
#
# COMPACT_ATOMS: atom_id res chain seq x y z
N MET A 1 19.27 -7.27 16.30
CA MET A 1 18.73 -6.46 15.19
C MET A 1 17.28 -6.89 15.01
N SER A 2 16.30 -6.13 15.52
CA SER A 2 14.89 -6.52 15.38
C SER A 2 14.42 -6.15 13.98
N ILE A 3 14.11 -7.14 13.15
CA ILE A 3 13.61 -6.97 11.77
C ILE A 3 12.09 -6.69 11.78
N THR A 4 11.53 -6.37 12.94
CA THR A 4 10.10 -6.13 13.16
C THR A 4 9.79 -4.64 13.01
N GLY A 5 9.80 -4.15 11.78
CA GLY A 5 9.42 -2.79 11.42
C GLY A 5 9.04 -2.73 9.93
N PRO A 6 8.42 -1.62 9.45
CA PRO A 6 8.08 -1.47 8.04
C PRO A 6 9.29 -1.68 7.12
N ASP A 7 10.47 -1.28 7.57
CA ASP A 7 11.74 -1.41 6.85
C ASP A 7 12.36 -2.82 6.94
N GLY A 8 11.83 -3.67 7.82
CA GLY A 8 12.37 -4.99 8.09
C GLY A 8 12.15 -5.97 6.94
N VAL A 9 10.99 -5.91 6.29
CA VAL A 9 10.67 -6.77 5.15
C VAL A 9 11.54 -6.41 3.94
N ASP A 10 11.71 -5.11 3.66
CA ASP A 10 12.54 -4.68 2.54
C ASP A 10 14.02 -5.02 2.79
N ALA A 11 14.51 -4.87 4.02
CA ALA A 11 15.86 -5.29 4.40
C ALA A 11 16.07 -6.81 4.27
N ALA A 12 15.08 -7.62 4.67
CA ALA A 12 15.07 -9.07 4.53
C ALA A 12 15.13 -9.51 3.06
N ILE A 13 14.28 -8.91 2.20
CA ILE A 13 14.28 -9.18 0.75
C ILE A 13 15.63 -8.77 0.13
N ALA A 14 16.20 -7.62 0.52
CA ALA A 14 17.50 -7.17 0.05
C ALA A 14 18.63 -8.12 0.46
N ALA A 15 18.57 -8.67 1.68
CA ALA A 15 19.51 -9.66 2.19
C ALA A 15 19.29 -11.07 1.59
N GLY A 16 18.14 -11.33 0.98
CA GLY A 16 17.76 -12.65 0.48
C GLY A 16 17.44 -13.65 1.59
N ILE A 17 17.05 -13.16 2.77
CA ILE A 17 16.80 -13.95 3.98
C ILE A 17 15.44 -13.51 4.53
N ASP A 18 14.56 -14.45 4.83
CA ASP A 18 13.25 -14.18 5.43
C ASP A 18 13.39 -13.75 6.91
N LEU A 19 12.31 -13.24 7.51
CA LEU A 19 12.30 -12.75 8.89
C LEU A 19 12.62 -13.85 9.93
N ASP A 20 12.45 -15.12 9.55
CA ASP A 20 12.80 -16.27 10.36
C ASP A 20 14.25 -16.76 10.17
N GLY A 21 15.03 -16.10 9.29
CA GLY A 21 16.41 -16.44 9.00
C GLY A 21 16.61 -17.46 7.88
N THR A 22 15.54 -17.98 7.27
CA THR A 22 15.65 -18.91 6.14
C THR A 22 16.01 -18.18 4.83
N PRO A 23 16.77 -18.81 3.91
CA PRO A 23 17.09 -18.20 2.64
C PRO A 23 15.87 -18.14 1.71
N ILE A 24 15.65 -17.00 1.07
CA ILE A 24 14.57 -16.83 0.08
C ILE A 24 14.98 -17.51 -1.23
N PRO A 25 14.11 -18.32 -1.87
CA PRO A 25 14.41 -18.95 -3.15
C PRO A 25 14.82 -17.94 -4.23
N PRO A 26 15.91 -18.20 -5.01
CA PRO A 26 16.41 -17.26 -6.02
C PRO A 26 15.37 -16.85 -7.08
N ALA A 27 14.49 -17.77 -7.47
CA ALA A 27 13.42 -17.49 -8.43
C ALA A 27 12.43 -16.44 -7.91
N MET A 28 12.13 -16.45 -6.60
CA MET A 28 11.25 -15.46 -5.97
C MET A 28 11.90 -14.07 -5.96
N LEU A 29 13.19 -13.99 -5.61
CA LEU A 29 13.94 -12.74 -5.62
C LEU A 29 14.06 -12.15 -7.04
N SER A 30 14.29 -12.99 -8.03
CA SER A 30 14.35 -12.56 -9.44
C SER A 30 13.04 -11.95 -9.89
N LEU A 31 11.92 -12.63 -9.61
CA LEU A 31 10.58 -12.15 -9.96
C LEU A 31 10.24 -10.84 -9.24
N TYR A 32 10.54 -10.74 -7.94
CA TYR A 32 10.33 -9.50 -7.19
C TYR A 32 11.09 -8.32 -7.81
N ARG A 33 12.37 -8.50 -8.13
CA ARG A 33 13.20 -7.44 -8.74
C ARG A 33 12.67 -7.00 -10.10
N GLU A 34 12.24 -7.95 -10.93
CA GLU A 34 11.63 -7.66 -12.22
C GLU A 34 10.38 -6.79 -12.08
N VAL A 35 9.44 -7.21 -11.22
CA VAL A 35 8.19 -6.47 -11.00
C VAL A 35 8.45 -5.08 -10.41
N MET A 36 9.38 -4.97 -9.46
CA MET A 36 9.74 -3.67 -8.88
C MET A 36 10.41 -2.72 -9.87
N ALA A 37 11.19 -3.24 -10.83
CA ALA A 37 11.73 -2.45 -11.92
C ALA A 37 10.61 -1.91 -12.82
N LEU A 38 9.59 -2.73 -13.14
CA LEU A 38 8.41 -2.30 -13.90
C LEU A 38 7.59 -1.25 -13.15
N GLU A 39 7.34 -1.44 -11.85
CA GLU A 39 6.67 -0.44 -11.00
C GLU A 39 7.45 0.88 -10.91
N GLY A 40 8.78 0.80 -10.88
CA GLY A 40 9.67 1.97 -10.91
C GLY A 40 9.56 2.79 -12.21
N ALA A 41 9.35 2.12 -13.35
CA ALA A 41 9.19 2.75 -14.66
C ALA A 41 7.79 3.36 -14.90
N ARG A 42 6.83 3.08 -14.01
CA ARG A 42 5.45 3.52 -14.19
C ARG A 42 5.29 5.03 -14.00
N THR A 43 4.55 5.68 -14.90
CA THR A 43 4.10 7.06 -14.70
C THR A 43 3.19 7.15 -13.48
N ARG A 44 3.64 7.83 -12.43
CA ARG A 44 2.87 7.97 -11.19
C ARG A 44 1.72 8.96 -11.40
N SER A 45 0.56 8.63 -10.84
CA SER A 45 -0.49 9.63 -10.66
C SER A 45 0.00 10.76 -9.75
N GLY A 46 -0.46 12.00 -10.00
CA GLY A 46 -0.14 13.16 -9.18
C GLY A 46 -0.34 12.90 -7.68
N VAL A 47 0.49 13.54 -6.85
CA VAL A 47 0.62 13.28 -5.41
C VAL A 47 -0.74 13.32 -4.69
N THR A 48 -1.57 14.32 -4.97
CA THR A 48 -2.90 14.49 -4.36
C THR A 48 -3.83 13.30 -4.61
N LYS A 49 -3.86 12.79 -5.85
CA LYS A 49 -4.68 11.61 -6.20
C LYS A 49 -4.17 10.35 -5.50
N SER A 50 -2.85 10.17 -5.49
CA SER A 50 -2.20 9.04 -4.81
C SER A 50 -2.46 9.07 -3.31
N MET A 51 -2.41 10.26 -2.70
CA MET A 51 -2.69 10.46 -1.28
C MET A 51 -4.14 10.16 -0.94
N ARG A 52 -5.12 10.70 -1.69
CA ARG A 52 -6.55 10.38 -1.49
C ARG A 52 -6.80 8.87 -1.60
N ASN A 53 -6.24 8.21 -2.60
CA ASN A 53 -6.42 6.77 -2.79
C ASN A 53 -5.87 5.94 -1.63
N ARG A 54 -4.73 6.36 -1.03
CA ARG A 54 -4.16 5.72 0.16
C ARG A 54 -5.05 5.95 1.39
N ILE A 55 -5.56 7.16 1.58
CA ILE A 55 -6.50 7.49 2.66
C ILE A 55 -7.76 6.63 2.54
N VAL A 56 -8.37 6.52 1.35
CA VAL A 56 -9.56 5.69 1.15
C VAL A 56 -9.26 4.22 1.46
N ARG A 57 -8.18 3.66 0.87
CA ARG A 57 -7.83 2.24 1.01
C ARG A 57 -7.51 1.84 2.46
N SER A 58 -6.74 2.65 3.17
CA SER A 58 -6.34 2.35 4.54
C SER A 58 -7.39 2.78 5.54
N GLY A 59 -8.00 3.95 5.33
CA GLY A 59 -9.05 4.50 6.19
C GLY A 59 -10.26 3.58 6.27
N ALA A 60 -10.65 2.94 5.17
CA ALA A 60 -11.79 2.02 5.17
C ALA A 60 -11.61 0.77 6.03
N LYS A 61 -10.37 0.43 6.40
CA LYS A 61 -10.08 -0.67 7.34
C LYS A 61 -10.31 -0.29 8.81
N HIS A 62 -10.44 1.01 9.09
CA HIS A 62 -10.38 1.55 10.46
C HIS A 62 -11.56 2.48 10.79
N LEU A 63 -12.25 2.99 9.79
CA LEU A 63 -13.35 3.95 9.93
C LEU A 63 -14.58 3.42 9.21
N ASP A 64 -15.76 3.64 9.78
CA ASP A 64 -17.02 3.40 9.08
C ASP A 64 -17.18 4.35 7.89
N GLN A 65 -18.10 3.99 6.98
CA GLN A 65 -18.32 4.71 5.73
C GLN A 65 -18.62 6.19 5.96
N ALA A 66 -19.52 6.52 6.90
CA ALA A 66 -19.95 7.90 7.12
C ALA A 66 -18.80 8.74 7.68
N THR A 67 -18.03 8.20 8.64
CA THR A 67 -16.87 8.89 9.21
C THR A 67 -15.78 9.16 8.16
N LEU A 68 -15.44 8.17 7.33
CA LEU A 68 -14.41 8.36 6.30
C LEU A 68 -14.85 9.34 5.22
N ASP A 69 -16.11 9.23 4.78
CA ASP A 69 -16.72 10.10 3.78
C ASP A 69 -16.73 11.58 4.23
N GLN A 70 -17.12 11.84 5.48
CA GLN A 70 -17.10 13.19 6.04
C GLN A 70 -15.67 13.75 6.14
N ARG A 71 -14.72 12.96 6.66
CA ARG A 71 -13.32 13.40 6.79
C ARG A 71 -12.66 13.73 5.45
N LEU A 72 -13.03 13.02 4.38
CA LEU A 72 -12.55 13.35 3.03
C LEU A 72 -13.05 14.73 2.58
N ARG A 73 -14.33 15.04 2.82
CA ARG A 73 -14.93 16.33 2.49
C ARG A 73 -14.32 17.46 3.30
N ASP A 74 -14.16 17.25 4.60
CA ASP A 74 -13.57 18.25 5.50
C ASP A 74 -12.12 18.59 5.10
N ALA A 75 -11.40 17.62 4.54
CA ALA A 75 -10.03 17.80 4.04
C ALA A 75 -9.96 18.37 2.60
N GLY A 76 -11.09 18.73 2.00
CA GLY A 76 -11.16 19.37 0.68
C GLY A 76 -11.16 18.41 -0.51
N TRP A 77 -11.38 17.11 -0.31
CA TRP A 77 -11.61 16.16 -1.40
C TRP A 77 -13.10 15.91 -1.65
N ASP A 78 -13.41 15.37 -2.83
CA ASP A 78 -14.64 14.63 -3.00
C ASP A 78 -14.65 13.47 -1.98
N GLY A 79 -15.79 13.34 -1.29
CA GLY A 79 -16.10 12.21 -0.43
C GLY A 79 -15.98 10.86 -1.16
N LEU A 80 -16.41 9.78 -0.52
CA LEU A 80 -16.37 8.45 -1.09
C LEU A 80 -17.21 8.38 -2.37
N LYS A 81 -16.61 7.82 -3.42
CA LYS A 81 -17.30 7.56 -4.69
C LYS A 81 -18.12 6.29 -4.56
N ALA A 82 -19.21 6.18 -5.33
CA ALA A 82 -20.09 4.99 -5.31
C ALA A 82 -19.31 3.66 -5.48
N LYS A 83 -18.34 3.62 -6.40
CA LYS A 83 -17.48 2.45 -6.60
C LYS A 83 -16.56 2.13 -5.41
N GLU A 84 -16.17 3.15 -4.65
CA GLU A 84 -15.33 2.99 -3.45
C GLU A 84 -16.18 2.45 -2.31
N ILE A 85 -17.40 2.97 -2.17
CA ILE A 85 -18.39 2.46 -1.20
C ILE A 85 -18.68 0.98 -1.48
N ALA A 86 -19.04 0.64 -2.71
CA ALA A 86 -19.35 -0.73 -3.09
C ALA A 86 -18.17 -1.70 -2.90
N PHE A 87 -16.92 -1.24 -3.05
CA PHE A 87 -15.75 -2.09 -2.92
C PHE A 87 -15.30 -2.26 -1.46
N PHE A 88 -15.40 -1.22 -0.62
CA PHE A 88 -14.85 -1.24 0.73
C PHE A 88 -15.89 -1.48 1.84
N TYR A 89 -17.17 -1.20 1.57
CA TYR A 89 -18.25 -1.23 2.55
C TYR A 89 -19.51 -2.00 2.09
N GLY A 90 -19.51 -2.52 0.85
CA GLY A 90 -20.59 -3.32 0.27
C GLY A 90 -20.42 -4.82 0.47
#